data_AF-A0A2V6N6H4-F1
#
_entry.id   AF-A0A2V6N6H4-F1
#
_cell.length_a   1.000
_cell.length_b   1.000
_cell.length_c   1.000
_cell.angle_alpha   90.00
_cell.angle_beta   90.00
_cell.angle_gamma   90.00
#
_symmetry.space_group_name_H-M   'P 1'
#
loop_
_entity.id
_entity.type
_entity.pdbx_description
1 polymer ?
#
loop_
_entity_poly.entity_id
_entity_poly.type
_entity_poly.pdbx_seq_one_letter_code
_entity_poly.pdbx_strand_id
1 'polypeptide(L)' 'MRALRSIALVATTLFLLIGCGRNKSDSTANSNKVRVGYIGITCEAPIFTAVEKGFFKEEGLDVSLVKCEWANYKD' A
#
# COMPACT_ATOMS: atom_id res chain seq x y z
N MET A 1 -21.44 -37.04 -32.34
CA MET A 1 -22.12 -36.25 -31.28
C MET A 1 -21.60 -36.52 -29.86
N ARG A 2 -21.27 -37.76 -29.46
CA ARG A 2 -20.75 -38.04 -28.10
C ARG A 2 -19.37 -37.41 -27.83
N ALA A 3 -18.43 -37.54 -28.77
CA ALA A 3 -17.10 -36.91 -28.66
C ALA A 3 -17.14 -35.37 -28.64
N LEU A 4 -18.10 -34.76 -29.36
CA LEU A 4 -18.27 -33.30 -29.39
C LEU A 4 -18.77 -32.74 -28.03
N ARG A 5 -19.60 -33.52 -27.31
CA ARG A 5 -20.04 -33.20 -25.94
C ARG A 5 -18.89 -33.36 -24.92
N SER A 6 -18.04 -34.37 -25.10
CA SER A 6 -16.85 -34.58 -24.26
C SER A 6 -15.82 -33.46 -24.42
N ILE A 7 -15.59 -32.99 -25.66
CA ILE A 7 -14.67 -31.89 -25.95
C ILE A 7 -15.18 -30.57 -25.34
N ALA A 8 -16.49 -30.30 -25.41
CA ALA A 8 -17.09 -29.11 -24.81
C ALA A 8 -16.99 -29.10 -23.27
N LEU A 9 -17.06 -30.27 -22.62
CA LEU A 9 -16.96 -30.39 -21.17
C LEU A 9 -15.52 -30.14 -20.67
N VAL A 10 -14.53 -30.61 -21.42
CA VAL A 10 -13.09 -30.42 -21.12
C VAL A 10 -12.66 -28.98 -21.38
N ALA A 11 -13.18 -28.35 -22.45
CA ALA A 11 -12.89 -26.95 -22.76
C ALA A 11 -13.42 -26.00 -21.67
N THR A 12 -14.62 -26.26 -21.15
CA THR A 12 -15.23 -25.45 -20.09
C THR A 12 -14.45 -25.55 -18.78
N THR A 13 -13.99 -26.76 -18.41
CA THR A 13 -13.19 -26.96 -17.19
C THR A 13 -11.81 -26.31 -17.29
N LEU A 14 -11.19 -26.32 -18.48
CA LEU A 14 -9.92 -25.62 -18.70
C LEU A 14 -10.07 -24.09 -18.63
N PHE A 15 -11.21 -23.55 -19.05
CA PHE A 15 -11.49 -22.11 -19.00
C PHE A 15 -11.66 -21.58 -17.57
N LEU A 16 -12.21 -22.40 -16.65
CA LEU A 16 -12.33 -22.03 -15.23
C LEU A 16 -10.98 -21.91 -14.51
N LEU A 17 -9.96 -22.67 -14.93
CA LEU A 17 -8.62 -22.64 -14.32
C LEU A 17 -7.84 -21.36 -14.70
N ILE A 18 -8.10 -20.79 -15.88
CA ILE A 18 -7.46 -19.54 -16.34
C ILE A 18 -8.06 -18.31 -15.61
N GLY A 19 -9.29 -18.42 -15.09
CA GLY A 19 -9.97 -17.33 -14.38
C GLY A 19 -9.61 -17.17 -12.90
N CYS A 20 -9.20 -18.24 -12.20
CA CYS A 20 -8.77 -18.18 -10.79
C CYS A 20 -7.34 -17.64 -10.59
N GLY A 21 -6.62 -17.38 -11.68
CA GLY A 21 -5.28 -16.78 -11.68
C GLY A 21 -5.28 -15.25 -11.79
N ARG A 22 -6.41 -14.58 -11.51
CA ARG A 22 -6.44 -13.12 -11.31
C ARG A 22 -5.74 -12.82 -9.99
N ASN A 23 -4.41 -12.87 -10.04
CA ASN A 23 -3.55 -12.26 -9.05
C ASN A 23 -4.09 -10.86 -8.82
N LYS A 24 -4.57 -10.68 -7.59
CA LYS A 24 -4.82 -9.45 -6.88
C LYS A 24 -4.96 -8.28 -7.85
N SER A 25 -6.21 -7.80 -7.96
CA SER A 25 -6.42 -6.35 -7.94
C SER A 25 -5.22 -5.72 -7.26
N ASP A 26 -4.58 -4.73 -7.88
CA ASP A 26 -3.95 -3.67 -7.12
C ASP A 26 -5.06 -3.15 -6.18
N SER A 27 -5.31 -3.87 -5.09
CA SER A 27 -5.52 -3.27 -3.80
C SER A 27 -4.26 -2.44 -3.74
N THR A 28 -4.38 -1.14 -4.07
CA THR A 28 -3.44 -0.13 -3.66
C THR A 28 -3.03 -0.56 -2.27
N ALA A 29 -1.88 -1.25 -2.17
CA ALA A 29 -1.46 -1.84 -0.91
C ALA A 29 -1.30 -0.60 -0.07
N ASN A 30 -2.26 -0.37 0.84
CA ASN A 30 -2.50 0.94 1.41
C ASN A 30 -1.18 1.35 2.00
N SER A 31 -0.47 2.19 1.26
CA SER A 31 0.96 2.31 1.43
C SER A 31 1.01 3.23 2.61
N ASN A 32 1.15 2.66 3.80
CA ASN A 32 1.23 3.40 5.06
C ASN A 32 2.50 4.28 5.12
N LYS A 33 3.12 4.54 3.97
CA LYS A 33 4.19 5.50 3.74
C LYS A 33 3.63 6.90 3.85
N VAL A 34 4.10 7.63 4.85
CA VAL A 34 3.70 9.01 5.11
C VAL A 34 4.93 9.89 5.12
N ARG A 35 4.87 11.03 4.43
CA ARG A 35 5.89 12.09 4.50
C ARG A 35 5.42 13.14 5.48
N VAL A 36 6.19 13.37 6.54
CA VAL A 36 5.86 14.37 7.57
C VAL A 36 6.80 15.56 7.41
N GLY A 37 6.25 16.72 7.07
CA GLY A 37 6.98 17.98 6.96
C GLY A 37 7.31 18.54 8.34
N TYR A 38 8.50 19.13 8.50
CA TYR A 38 8.91 19.81 9.73
C TYR A 38 9.84 20.99 9.41
N ILE A 39 9.80 22.05 10.20
CA ILE A 39 10.64 23.25 10.02
C ILE A 39 11.89 23.19 10.91
N GLY A 40 11.82 22.50 12.04
CA GLY A 40 12.88 22.36 13.03
C GLY A 40 12.66 23.24 14.26
N ILE A 41 11.41 23.43 14.68
CA ILE A 41 11.06 24.20 15.89
C ILE A 41 10.67 23.28 17.05
N THR A 42 10.75 23.78 18.28
CA THR A 42 10.48 22.98 19.49
C THR A 42 9.09 22.33 19.50
N CYS A 43 8.10 22.94 18.83
CA CYS A 43 6.74 22.41 18.71
C CYS A 43 6.67 21.03 18.02
N GLU A 44 7.68 20.65 17.25
CA GLU A 44 7.72 19.40 16.49
C GLU A 44 8.41 18.27 17.26
N ALA A 45 8.89 18.51 18.49
CA ALA A 45 9.53 17.50 19.33
C ALA A 45 8.76 16.17 19.45
N PRO A 46 7.40 16.14 19.51
CA PRO A 46 6.65 14.90 19.51
C PRO A 46 6.83 14.05 18.25
N ILE A 47 7.02 14.67 17.08
CA ILE A 47 7.21 13.97 15.80
C ILE A 47 8.53 13.20 15.83
N PHE A 48 9.61 13.84 16.26
CA PHE A 48 10.94 13.21 16.40
C PHE A 48 10.91 12.09 17.44
N THR A 49 10.28 12.34 18.58
CA THR A 49 10.12 11.33 19.64
C THR A 49 9.38 10.10 19.12
N ALA A 50 8.29 10.28 18.36
CA ALA A 50 7.53 9.18 17.79
C ALA A 50 8.33 8.37 16.75
N VAL A 51 9.23 9.01 15.99
CA VAL A 51 10.15 8.30 15.09
C VAL A 51 11.19 7.51 15.87
N GLU A 52 11.86 8.13 16.84
CA GLU A 52 12.93 7.51 17.62
C GLU A 52 12.43 6.37 18.52
N LYS A 53 11.26 6.54 19.13
CA LYS A 53 10.64 5.54 20.00
C LYS A 53 9.88 4.46 19.23
N GLY A 54 9.63 4.66 17.94
CA GLY A 54 8.98 3.66 17.08
C GLY A 54 7.45 3.67 17.12
N PHE A 55 6.81 4.66 17.75
CA PHE A 55 5.34 4.75 17.86
C PHE A 55 4.65 4.75 16.48
N PHE A 56 5.24 5.39 15.46
CA PHE A 56 4.69 5.31 14.11
C PHE A 56 4.72 3.89 13.54
N LYS A 57 5.76 3.11 13.83
CA LYS A 57 5.88 1.72 13.36
C LYS A 57 4.90 0.80 14.07
N GLU A 58 4.63 1.05 15.35
CA GLU A 58 3.63 0.31 16.15
C GLU A 58 2.23 0.47 15.54
N GLU A 59 1.90 1.66 15.03
CA GLU A 59 0.66 1.95 14.30
C GLU A 59 0.70 1.51 12.82
N GLY A 60 1.78 0.85 12.38
CA GLY A 60 1.95 0.37 11.02
C GLY A 60 2.25 1.47 9.99
N LEU A 61 2.70 2.65 10.41
CA LEU A 61 3.09 3.77 9.57
C LEU A 61 4.60 3.76 9.25
N ASP A 62 4.92 3.90 7.96
CA ASP A 62 6.27 4.05 7.44
C ASP A 62 6.55 5.55 7.19
N VAL A 63 7.09 6.22 8.21
CA VAL A 63 7.24 7.68 8.20
C VAL A 63 8.61 8.11 7.67
N SER A 64 8.61 9.09 6.76
CA SER A 64 9.79 9.84 6.32
C SER A 64 9.66 11.31 6.70
N LEU A 65 10.61 11.82 7.49
CA LEU A 65 10.66 13.25 7.85
C LEU A 65 11.24 14.07 6.70
N VAL A 66 10.59 15.19 6.41
CA VAL A 66 10.97 16.10 5.33
C VAL A 66 11.15 17.48 5.91
N LYS A 67 12.36 18.01 5.86
CA LYS A 67 12.60 19.39 6.26
C LYS A 67 11.94 20.35 5.27
N CYS A 68 11.18 21.29 5.79
CA CYS A 68 10.50 22.33 5.03
C CYS A 68 11.14 23.69 5.32
N GLU A 69 11.22 24.52 4.28
CA GLU A 69 11.60 25.92 4.42
C GLU A 69 10.40 26.77 4.78
N TRP A 70 10.56 27.71 5.72
CA TRP A 70 9.46 28.55 6.22
C TRP A 70 8.75 29.30 5.09
N ALA A 71 9.50 29.80 4.10
CA ALA A 71 8.96 30.53 2.95
C ALA A 71 7.98 29.72 2.09
N ASN A 72 8.06 28.39 2.14
CA ASN A 72 7.24 27.47 1.35
C ASN A 72 6.28 26.64 2.23
N TYR A 73 6.34 26.84 3.56
CA TYR A 73 5.46 26.14 4.48
C TYR A 73 4.08 26.80 4.42
N LYS A 74 3.05 25.98 4.17
CA LYS A 74 1.67 26.42 4.28
C LYS A 74 1.17 25.96 5.64
N ASP A 75 1.20 26.87 6.59
CA ASP A 75 0.60 26.77 7.91
C ASP A 75 -0.93 26.90 7.87
#